data_AF-A0A067N8N7-F1
#
_entry.id   AF-A0A067N8N7-F1
#
_cell.length_a   1.000
_cell.length_b   1.000
_cell.length_c   1.000
_cell.angle_alpha   90.00
_cell.angle_beta   90.00
_cell.angle_gamma   90.00
#
_symmetry.space_group_name_H-M   'P 1'
#
loop_
_entity.id
_entity.type
_entity.pdbx_description
1 polymer ?
#
loop_
_entity_poly.entity_id
_entity_poly.type
_entity_poly.pdbx_seq_one_letter_code
_entity_poly.pdbx_strand_id
1 'polypeptide(L)' 'MVTRLCPRDGQVRFAHAIYSGQDVVLLAGTGWGKTLAFVMACFLDPTIIVIIVSPLNALEEDQAS' A
#
# COMPACT_ATOMS: atom_id res chain seq x y z
N MET A 1 3.81 20.10 -7.31
CA MET A 1 3.85 18.62 -7.17
C MET A 1 5.20 18.24 -6.59
N VAL A 2 5.23 17.67 -5.39
CA VAL A 2 6.44 17.56 -4.55
C VAL A 2 7.38 16.44 -5.02
N THR A 3 6.85 15.30 -5.46
CA THR A 3 7.65 14.11 -5.84
C THR A 3 7.75 13.87 -7.35
N ARG A 4 6.89 14.50 -8.16
CA ARG A 4 6.72 14.24 -9.62
C ARG A 4 6.38 12.77 -9.96
N LEU A 5 5.94 11.99 -8.98
CA LEU A 5 5.51 10.60 -9.16
C LEU A 5 3.98 10.52 -9.13
N CYS A 6 3.42 9.76 -10.06
CA CYS A 6 2.00 9.36 -10.03
C CYS A 6 1.91 7.89 -9.62
N PRO A 7 0.89 7.51 -8.83
CA PRO A 7 0.61 6.10 -8.58
C PRO A 7 0.38 5.35 -9.89
N ARG A 8 0.86 4.11 -9.94
CA ARG A 8 0.58 3.18 -11.04
C ARG A 8 -0.87 2.73 -10.95
N ASP A 9 -1.51 2.45 -12.08
CA ASP A 9 -2.89 1.96 -12.12
C ASP A 9 -3.11 0.71 -11.26
N GLY A 10 -2.13 -0.19 -11.22
CA GLY A 10 -2.18 -1.37 -10.36
C GLY A 10 -2.23 -1.03 -8.86
N GLN A 11 -1.56 0.05 -8.42
CA GLN A 11 -1.59 0.49 -7.02
C GLN A 11 -2.97 1.04 -6.68
N VAL A 12 -3.55 1.86 -7.56
CA VAL A 12 -4.87 2.46 -7.38
C VAL A 12 -5.96 1.38 -7.37
N ARG A 13 -5.92 0.43 -8.31
CA ARG A 13 -6.90 -0.67 -8.36
C ARG A 13 -6.84 -1.56 -7.12
N PHE A 14 -5.63 -1.84 -6.63
CA PHE A 14 -5.45 -2.64 -5.42
C PHE A 14 -5.98 -1.90 -4.18
N ALA A 15 -5.65 -0.60 -4.03
CA ALA A 15 -6.16 0.23 -2.95
C ALA A 15 -7.69 0.33 -2.97
N HIS A 16 -8.30 0.45 -4.15
CA HIS A 16 -9.76 0.46 -4.29
C HIS A 16 -10.40 -0.87 -3.86
N ALA A 17 -9.78 -2.00 -4.17
CA ALA A 17 -10.25 -3.31 -3.73
C ALA A 17 -10.23 -3.43 -2.20
N ILE A 18 -9.14 -2.99 -1.55
CA ILE A 18 -9.05 -2.92 -0.08
C ILE A 18 -10.14 -2.01 0.50
N TYR A 19 -10.28 -0.80 -0.05
CA TYR A 19 -11.29 0.17 0.40
C TYR A 19 -12.71 -0.39 0.29
N SER A 20 -12.97 -1.22 -0.73
CA SER A 20 -14.27 -1.87 -0.96
C SER A 20 -14.49 -3.13 -0.11
N GLY A 21 -13.57 -3.47 0.79
CA GLY A 21 -13.65 -4.66 1.64
C GLY A 21 -13.46 -5.98 0.89
N GLN A 22 -12.75 -5.96 -0.24
CA GLN A 22 -12.52 -7.15 -1.06
C GLN A 22 -11.19 -7.83 -0.72
N ASP A 23 -11.19 -9.16 -0.68
CA ASP A 23 -9.96 -9.95 -0.65
C ASP A 23 -9.23 -9.85 -2.00
N VAL A 24 -7.94 -9.52 -1.96
CA VAL A 24 -7.15 -9.27 -3.17
C VAL A 24 -5.69 -9.70 -3.00
N VAL A 25 -5.11 -10.28 -4.05
CA VAL A 25 -3.70 -10.66 -4.11
C VAL A 25 -2.95 -9.75 -5.09
N LEU A 26 -1.89 -9.09 -4.62
CA LEU A 26 -1.01 -8.28 -5.45
C LEU A 26 0.27 -9.04 -5.81
N LEU A 27 0.38 -9.51 -7.05
CA LEU A 27 1.63 -10.05 -7.57
C LEU A 27 2.48 -8.93 -8.19
N ALA A 28 3.49 -8.46 -7.45
CA ALA A 28 4.38 -7.39 -7.90
C ALA A 28 5.83 -7.59 -7.42
N GLY A 29 6.79 -7.31 -8.32
CA GLY A 29 8.22 -7.41 -8.04
C GLY A 29 8.72 -6.46 -6.93
N THR A 30 9.95 -6.69 -6.46
CA THR A 30 10.64 -5.77 -5.54
C THR A 30 10.78 -4.38 -6.18
N GLY A 31 10.75 -3.31 -5.37
CA GLY A 31 10.83 -1.93 -5.87
C GLY A 31 9.58 -1.40 -6.61
N TRP A 32 8.55 -2.22 -6.83
CA TRP A 32 7.33 -1.79 -7.55
C TRP A 32 6.51 -0.70 -6.83
N GLY A 33 6.70 -0.57 -5.51
CA GLY A 33 5.93 0.35 -4.65
C GLY A 33 4.71 -0.29 -4.00
N LYS A 34 4.82 -1.56 -3.56
CA LYS A 34 3.72 -2.29 -2.92
C LYS A 34 3.22 -1.60 -1.65
N THR A 35 4.12 -1.03 -0.84
CA THR A 35 3.78 -0.29 0.38
C THR A 35 2.74 0.79 0.13
N LEU A 36 2.95 1.61 -0.91
CA LEU A 36 1.97 2.64 -1.31
C LEU A 36 0.60 2.03 -1.67
N ALA A 37 0.56 0.87 -2.31
CA ALA A 37 -0.70 0.21 -2.66
C ALA A 37 -1.48 -0.24 -1.41
N PHE A 38 -0.79 -0.72 -0.37
CA PHE A 38 -1.42 -1.14 0.90
C PHE A 38 -1.98 0.04 1.69
N VAL A 39 -1.20 1.12 1.82
CA VAL A 39 -1.57 2.25 2.73
C VAL A 39 -2.47 3.30 2.08
N MET A 40 -2.63 3.28 0.75
CA MET A 40 -3.41 4.30 0.04
C MET A 40 -4.88 4.33 0.45
N ALA A 41 -5.46 3.20 0.86
CA ALA A 41 -6.83 3.16 1.37
C ALA A 41 -6.99 4.01 2.65
N CYS A 42 -5.97 4.05 3.53
CA CYS A 42 -5.97 4.86 4.74
C CYS A 42 -5.98 6.38 4.44
N PHE A 43 -5.56 6.81 3.25
CA PHE A 43 -5.62 8.22 2.86
C PHE A 43 -7.02 8.69 2.51
N LEU A 44 -7.93 7.75 2.20
CA LEU A 44 -9.31 8.05 1.81
C LEU A 44 -10.28 8.03 2.99
N ASP A 45 -9.99 7.23 4.02
CA ASP A 45 -10.84 7.10 5.19
C ASP A 45 -9.98 6.86 6.44
N PRO A 46 -10.02 7.77 7.43
CA PRO A 46 -9.23 7.65 8.65
C PRO A 46 -9.68 6.51 9.57
N THR A 47 -10.83 5.87 9.31
CA THR A 47 -11.30 4.71 10.07
C THR A 47 -10.68 3.40 9.59
N ILE A 48 -10.04 3.40 8.42
CA ILE A 48 -9.37 2.22 7.87
C ILE A 48 -8.04 2.02 8.58
N ILE A 49 -7.88 0.84 9.17
CA ILE A 49 -6.63 0.39 9.79
C ILE A 49 -6.05 -0.72 8.92
N VAL A 50 -4.82 -0.52 8.44
CA VAL A 50 -4.06 -1.52 7.68
C VAL A 50 -2.99 -2.13 8.58
N ILE A 51 -3.04 -3.45 8.77
CA ILE A 51 -2.01 -4.21 9.48
C ILE A 51 -1.14 -4.92 8.44
N ILE A 52 0.13 -4.53 8.36
CA ILE A 52 1.11 -5.16 7.48
C ILE A 52 1.92 -6.15 8.31
N VAL A 53 1.86 -7.43 7.97
CA VAL A 53 2.66 -8.47 8.60
C VAL A 53 3.80 -8.84 7.65
N SER A 54 5.04 -8.60 8.09
CA SER A 54 6.25 -8.87 7.31
C SER A 54 7.20 -9.75 8.13
N PRO A 55 7.88 -10.74 7.53
CA PRO A 55 8.94 -11.50 8.21
C PRO A 55 10.27 -10.73 8.30
N LEU A 56 10.35 -9.51 7.76
CA LEU A 56 11.58 -8.72 7.65
C LEU A 56 11.55 -7.51 8.61
N ASN A 57 11.89 -7.73 9.88
CA ASN A 57 11.85 -6.71 10.93
C ASN A 57 12.61 -5.42 10.56
N ALA A 58 13.82 -5.53 10.01
CA ALA A 58 14.61 -4.35 9.64
C ALA A 58 13.94 -3.50 8.55
N LEU A 59 13.20 -4.14 7.63
CA LEU A 59 12.47 -3.43 6.58
C LEU A 59 11.16 -2.83 7.11
N GLU A 60 10.55 -3.46 8.11
CA GLU A 60 9.38 -2.93 8.81
C GLU A 60 9.74 -1.65 9.57
N GLU A 61 10.86 -1.64 10.30
CA GLU A 61 11.35 -0.45 11.01
C GLU A 61 11.59 0.72 10.04
N ASP A 62 12.24 0.48 8.90
CA ASP A 62 12.53 1.51 7.88
C ASP A 62 11.26 2.02 7.16
N GLN A 63 10.16 1.26 7.19
CA GLN A 63 8.87 1.67 6.60
C GLN A 63 8.00 2.45 7.59
N ALA A 64 8.19 2.23 8.88
CA ALA A 64 7.39 2.86 9.94
C ALA A 64 8.02 4.15 10.50
N SER A 65 9.34 4.32 10.37
CA SER A 65 10.11 5.47 10.86
C SER A 65 10.37 6.53 9.78
#